data_AF-A0A1J4LRT4-F1
#
_entry.id   AF-A0A1J4LRT4-F1
#
_cell.length_a   1.000
_cell.length_b   1.000
_cell.length_c   1.000
_cell.angle_alpha   90.00
_cell.angle_beta   90.00
_cell.angle_gamma   90.00
#
_symmetry.space_group_name_H-M   'P 1'
#
loop_
_entity.id
_entity.type
_entity.pdbx_description
1 polymer ?
#
loop_
_entity_poly.entity_id
_entity_poly.type
_entity_poly.pdbx_seq_one_letter_code
_entity_poly.pdbx_strand_id
1 'polypeptide(L)'
;MAQELKQARDELEQAAKTADDDAREDIREVADAFKDYTVGDHEPDHAILDEHLNQLRQLSERTSAGTKDRIDNALEVAEDYREQLDQA
;
A
#
# COMPACT_ATOMS: atom_id res chain seq x y z
N MET A 1 5.11 -11.81 -6.97
CA MET A 1 5.78 -10.50 -7.04
C MET A 1 4.85 -9.35 -7.46
N ALA A 2 4.66 -9.02 -8.75
CA ALA A 2 3.87 -7.85 -9.12
C ALA A 2 2.35 -7.98 -8.85
N GLN A 3 1.87 -9.19 -8.57
CA GLN A 3 0.44 -9.45 -8.36
C GLN A 3 -0.01 -9.04 -6.95
N GLU A 4 0.88 -9.18 -5.96
CA GLU A 4 0.71 -8.79 -4.57
C GLU A 4 0.61 -7.26 -4.47
N LEU A 5 1.56 -6.53 -5.06
CA LEU A 5 1.47 -5.06 -5.12
C LEU A 5 0.23 -4.56 -5.86
N LYS A 6 -0.21 -5.29 -6.90
CA LYS A 6 -1.47 -4.98 -7.59
C LYS A 6 -2.68 -5.18 -6.65
N GLN A 7 -2.71 -6.27 -5.89
CA GLN A 7 -3.78 -6.53 -4.93
C GLN A 7 -3.77 -5.49 -3.80
N ALA A 8 -2.61 -5.17 -3.24
CA ALA A 8 -2.46 -4.13 -2.23
C ALA A 8 -2.96 -2.77 -2.75
N ARG A 9 -2.58 -2.41 -4.00
CA ARG A 9 -3.11 -1.22 -4.67
C ARG A 9 -4.63 -1.25 -4.79
N ASP A 10 -5.22 -2.37 -5.24
CA ASP A 10 -6.66 -2.49 -5.40
C ASP A 10 -7.39 -2.24 -4.06
N GLU A 11 -6.86 -2.76 -2.95
CA GLU A 11 -7.38 -2.49 -1.59
C GLU A 11 -7.25 -1.01 -1.20
N LEU A 12 -6.11 -0.36 -1.48
CA LEU A 12 -5.92 1.07 -1.23
C LEU A 12 -6.86 1.94 -2.07
N GLU A 13 -7.11 1.59 -3.33
CA GLU A 13 -8.10 2.28 -4.17
C GLU A 13 -9.51 2.15 -3.59
N GLN A 14 -9.84 1.03 -2.97
CA GLN A 14 -11.09 0.88 -2.23
C GLN A 14 -11.09 1.69 -0.94
N ALA A 15 -9.99 1.70 -0.17
CA ALA A 15 -9.86 2.48 1.06
C ALA A 15 -10.05 3.99 0.78
N ALA A 16 -9.45 4.51 -0.28
CA ALA A 16 -9.57 5.91 -0.69
C ALA A 16 -11.01 6.35 -0.98
N LYS A 17 -11.91 5.44 -1.37
CA LYS A 17 -13.32 5.76 -1.65
C LYS A 17 -14.12 6.03 -0.37
N THR A 18 -13.70 5.47 0.76
CA THR A 18 -14.37 5.60 2.06
C THR A 18 -13.60 6.46 3.05
N ALA A 19 -12.34 6.78 2.73
CA ALA A 19 -11.51 7.68 3.52
C ALA A 19 -12.01 9.12 3.47
N ASP A 20 -11.80 9.83 4.58
CA ASP A 20 -11.93 11.28 4.67
C ASP A 20 -10.90 11.97 3.77
N ASP A 21 -11.14 13.23 3.41
CA ASP A 21 -10.34 13.94 2.40
C ASP A 21 -8.84 13.98 2.75
N ASP A 22 -8.49 14.20 4.02
CA ASP A 22 -7.09 14.24 4.49
C ASP A 22 -6.38 12.89 4.32
N ALA A 23 -7.05 11.77 4.60
CA ALA A 23 -6.45 10.44 4.47
C ALA A 23 -6.50 9.93 3.03
N ARG A 24 -7.47 10.38 2.22
CA ARG A 24 -7.68 9.94 0.85
C ARG A 24 -6.50 10.27 -0.05
N GLU A 25 -5.91 11.44 0.08
CA GLU A 25 -4.77 11.86 -0.73
C GLU A 25 -3.55 10.98 -0.45
N ASP A 26 -3.19 10.81 0.82
CA ASP A 26 -2.09 9.96 1.25
C ASP A 26 -2.27 8.49 0.85
N ILE A 27 -3.50 7.94 0.94
CA ILE A 27 -3.78 6.57 0.48
C ILE A 27 -3.56 6.45 -1.03
N ARG A 28 -3.94 7.47 -1.81
CA ARG A 28 -3.77 7.46 -3.27
C ARG A 28 -2.31 7.57 -3.67
N GLU A 29 -1.53 8.37 -2.97
CA GLU A 29 -0.09 8.48 -3.18
C GLU A 29 0.59 7.10 -3.09
N VAL A 30 0.32 6.34 -2.03
CA VAL A 30 0.89 4.99 -1.89
C VAL A 30 0.36 4.03 -2.95
N ALA A 31 -0.93 4.11 -3.30
CA ALA A 31 -1.51 3.28 -4.36
C ALA A 31 -0.86 3.53 -5.74
N ASP A 32 -0.55 4.79 -6.05
CA ASP A 32 0.15 5.17 -7.28
C ASP A 32 1.61 4.71 -7.26
N ALA A 33 2.30 4.78 -6.12
CA ALA A 33 3.65 4.21 -6.00
C ALA A 33 3.65 2.70 -6.28
N PHE A 34 2.69 1.96 -5.72
CA PHE A 34 2.55 0.52 -6.01
C PHE A 34 2.25 0.25 -7.48
N LYS A 35 1.44 1.09 -8.12
CA LYS A 35 1.20 1.00 -9.56
C LYS A 35 2.50 1.12 -10.36
N ASP A 36 3.36 2.07 -10.01
CA ASP A 36 4.62 2.28 -10.71
C ASP A 36 5.55 1.07 -10.61
N TYR A 37 5.59 0.37 -9.46
CA TYR A 37 6.32 -0.88 -9.30
C TYR A 37 5.70 -2.05 -10.09
N THR A 38 4.39 -2.06 -10.30
CA THR A 38 3.73 -3.11 -11.11
C THR A 38 3.83 -2.87 -12.62
N VAL A 39 3.98 -1.62 -13.06
CA VAL A 39 4.07 -1.23 -14.47
C VAL A 39 5.52 -1.11 -14.92
N GLY A 40 6.42 -0.70 -14.03
CA GLY A 40 7.85 -0.64 -14.25
C GLY A 40 8.48 -2.03 -14.23
N ASP A 41 9.45 -2.26 -15.10
CA ASP A 41 10.25 -3.49 -15.12
C ASP A 41 11.42 -3.41 -14.10
N HIS A 42 11.16 -2.80 -12.93
CA HIS A 42 12.13 -2.60 -11.87
C HIS A 42 11.53 -2.91 -10.51
N GLU A 43 12.33 -3.51 -9.64
CA GLU A 43 11.96 -3.72 -8.25
C GLU A 43 11.95 -2.40 -7.47
N PRO A 44 11.05 -2.26 -6.49
CA PRO A 44 11.05 -1.10 -5.61
C PRO A 44 12.35 -1.03 -4.78
N ASP A 45 12.79 0.20 -4.51
CA ASP A 45 13.80 0.44 -3.49
C ASP A 45 13.23 0.05 -2.11
N HIS A 46 13.95 -0.80 -1.37
CA HIS A 46 13.48 -1.32 -0.08
C HIS A 46 13.23 -0.20 0.94
N ALA A 47 14.03 0.87 0.93
CA ALA A 47 13.84 1.99 1.85
C ALA A 47 12.59 2.79 1.50
N ILE A 48 12.31 2.97 0.21
CA ILE A 48 11.10 3.66 -0.26
C ILE A 48 9.86 2.81 0.02
N LEU A 49 9.93 1.49 -0.22
CA LEU A 49 8.85 0.57 0.12
C LEU A 49 8.55 0.60 1.62
N ASP A 50 9.58 0.56 2.47
CA ASP A 50 9.43 0.64 3.92
C ASP A 50 8.82 1.97 4.38
N GLU A 51 9.13 3.08 3.71
CA GLU A 51 8.50 4.38 3.96
C GLU A 51 7.00 4.34 3.68
N HIS A 52 6.58 3.80 2.52
CA HIS A 52 5.17 3.64 2.17
C HIS A 52 4.43 2.71 3.14
N LEU A 53 5.04 1.59 3.54
CA LEU A 53 4.45 0.69 4.54
C LEU A 53 4.26 1.42 5.88
N ASN A 54 5.23 2.21 6.32
CA ASN A 54 5.08 3.03 7.53
C ASN A 54 4.01 4.12 7.41
N GLN A 55 3.84 4.71 6.23
CA GLN A 55 2.77 5.67 5.96
C GLN A 55 1.39 4.99 6.07
N LEU A 56 1.23 3.78 5.52
CA LEU A 56 -0.01 3.00 5.64
C LEU A 56 -0.32 2.63 7.09
N ARG A 57 0.68 2.22 7.89
CA ARG A 57 0.48 1.94 9.34
C ARG A 57 -0.05 3.18 10.08
N GLN A 58 0.52 4.35 9.82
CA GLN A 58 0.04 5.61 10.40
C GLN A 58 -1.38 5.97 9.92
N LEU A 59 -1.70 5.73 8.65
CA LEU A 59 -3.04 5.94 8.09
C LEU A 59 -4.06 5.01 8.74
N SER A 60 -3.73 3.73 8.98
CA SER A 60 -4.65 2.76 9.57
C SER A 60 -4.99 3.12 11.03
N GLU A 61 -4.06 3.72 11.78
CA GLU A 61 -4.29 4.18 13.15
C GLU A 61 -5.26 5.38 13.25
N ARG A 62 -5.33 6.23 12.22
CA ARG A 62 -6.11 7.48 12.25
C ARG A 62 -7.38 7.48 11.39
N THR A 63 -7.65 6.39 10.68
CA THR A 63 -8.82 6.27 9.79
C THR A 63 -9.98 5.51 10.44
N SER A 64 -11.18 5.66 9.87
CA SER A 64 -12.38 4.94 10.30
C SER A 64 -12.24 3.42 10.07
N ALA A 65 -12.94 2.61 10.88
CA ALA A 65 -12.80 1.14 10.86
C ALA A 65 -12.90 0.52 9.45
N GLY A 66 -13.86 0.93 8.62
CA GLY A 66 -13.99 0.37 7.26
C GLY A 66 -12.86 0.75 6.30
N THR A 67 -12.22 1.90 6.51
CA THR A 67 -11.04 2.32 5.74
C THR A 67 -9.80 1.63 6.29
N LYS A 68 -9.68 1.54 7.62
CA LYS A 68 -8.62 0.84 8.33
C LYS A 68 -8.51 -0.62 7.88
N ASP A 69 -9.60 -1.37 7.87
CA ASP A 69 -9.59 -2.80 7.50
C ASP A 69 -8.99 -3.02 6.10
N ARG A 70 -9.25 -2.09 5.17
CA ARG A 70 -8.68 -2.14 3.81
C ARG A 70 -7.21 -1.78 3.78
N ILE A 71 -6.79 -0.79 4.57
CA ILE A 71 -5.38 -0.43 4.71
C ILE A 71 -4.59 -1.58 5.34
N ASP A 72 -5.14 -2.21 6.38
CA ASP A 72 -4.50 -3.35 7.06
C ASP A 72 -4.37 -4.56 6.11
N ASN A 73 -5.38 -4.85 5.27
CA ASN A 73 -5.25 -5.87 4.22
C ASN A 73 -4.19 -5.52 3.18
N ALA A 74 -4.11 -4.25 2.75
CA ALA A 74 -3.09 -3.80 1.81
C ALA A 74 -1.68 -3.91 2.40
N LEU A 75 -1.53 -3.62 3.69
CA LEU A 75 -0.30 -3.77 4.45
C LEU A 75 0.17 -5.21 4.48
N GLU A 76 -0.70 -6.16 4.86
CA GLU A 76 -0.37 -7.59 4.91
C GLU A 76 0.18 -8.08 3.57
N VAL A 77 -0.53 -7.77 2.47
CA VAL A 77 -0.12 -8.19 1.13
C VAL A 77 1.19 -7.54 0.68
N ALA A 78 1.40 -6.26 1.01
CA ALA A 78 2.62 -5.54 0.63
C ALA A 78 3.83 -5.94 1.49
N GLU A 79 3.63 -6.32 2.75
CA GLU A 79 4.64 -6.89 3.63
C GLU A 79 5.08 -8.27 3.15
N ASP A 80 4.13 -9.14 2.77
CA ASP A 80 4.43 -10.44 2.14
C ASP A 80 5.28 -10.26 0.87
N TYR A 81 4.96 -9.28 0.04
CA TYR A 81 5.76 -8.96 -1.14
C TYR A 81 7.19 -8.51 -0.77
N ARG A 82 7.33 -7.61 0.22
CA ARG A 82 8.63 -7.15 0.72
C ARG A 82 9.47 -8.30 1.26
N GLU A 83 8.88 -9.23 2.00
CA GLU A 83 9.57 -10.42 2.50
C GLU A 83 10.03 -11.36 1.38
N GLN A 84 9.27 -11.46 0.29
CA GLN A 84 9.67 -12.25 -0.88
C GLN A 84 10.86 -11.62 -1.62
N LEU A 85 10.97 -10.29 -1.67
CA LEU A 85 12.12 -9.60 -2.25
C LEU A 85 13.41 -9.90 -1.48
N ASP A 86 13.35 -9.95 -0.15
CA ASP A 86 14.51 -10.27 0.69
C ASP A 86 14.97 -11.75 0.53
N GLN A 87 14.13 -12.62 -0.05
CA GLN A 87 14.40 -14.05 -0.26
C GLN A 87 14.80 -14.42 -1.70
N ALA A 88 14.74 -13.48 -2.65
CA ALA A 88 15.08 -13.69 -4.06
C ALA A 88 16.58 -13.52 -4.35
#